data_AF-A0A3B1ACD7-F1
#
_entry.id   AF-A0A3B1ACD7-F1
#
_cell.length_a   1.000
_cell.length_b   1.000
_cell.length_c   1.000
_cell.angle_alpha   90.00
_cell.angle_beta   90.00
_cell.angle_gamma   90.00
#
_symmetry.space_group_name_H-M   'P 1'
#
loop_
_entity.id
_entity.type
_entity.pdbx_description
1 polymer ?
#
loop_
_entity_poly.entity_id
_entity_poly.type
_entity_poly.pdbx_seq_one_letter_code
_entity_poly.pdbx_strand_id
1 'polypeptide(L)'
;MSELIKISEVGSLNAPQCLTLDIPIQNVVRNSPLEVLLVCYGDNQLAAYLNQCPHTGVNLNWQPDQCFDFELRYLACSLHGALFQPADGVCIYGPCRGQSLQSVPLIIKADGIFIDIEAKWAVNKFGKDK
;
A
#
# COMPACT_ATOMS: atom_id res chain seq x y z
N MET A 1 3.20 12.87 -19.79
CA MET A 1 3.81 11.52 -19.98
C MET A 1 3.88 10.96 -18.58
N SER A 2 3.17 9.87 -18.29
CA SER A 2 3.15 9.28 -16.94
C SER A 2 4.56 8.99 -16.44
N GLU A 3 4.91 9.48 -15.27
CA GLU A 3 6.18 9.18 -14.61
C GLU A 3 6.05 7.86 -13.84
N LEU A 4 6.87 6.87 -14.23
CA LEU A 4 6.89 5.55 -13.61
C LEU A 4 8.14 5.39 -12.75
N ILE A 5 7.93 4.98 -11.50
CA ILE A 5 9.02 4.63 -10.58
C ILE A 5 9.08 3.11 -10.43
N LYS A 6 10.25 2.53 -10.64
CA LYS A 6 10.51 1.12 -10.33
C LYS A 6 10.62 0.95 -8.83
N ILE A 7 9.82 0.06 -8.25
CA ILE A 7 9.76 -0.16 -6.81
C ILE A 7 10.32 -1.52 -6.36
N SER A 8 10.39 -2.49 -7.28
CA SER A 8 10.96 -3.81 -7.00
C SER A 8 11.28 -4.58 -8.29
N GLU A 9 12.09 -5.64 -8.17
CA GLU A 9 12.32 -6.64 -9.23
C GLU A 9 11.18 -7.67 -9.27
N VAL A 10 10.84 -8.16 -10.46
CA VAL A 10 9.92 -9.29 -10.61
C VAL A 10 10.55 -10.55 -10.00
N GLY A 11 9.76 -11.33 -9.28
CA GLY A 11 10.20 -12.60 -8.67
C GLY A 11 11.03 -12.44 -7.39
N SER A 12 11.32 -11.21 -6.95
CA SER A 12 11.95 -10.96 -5.65
C SER A 12 11.00 -11.25 -4.46
N LEU A 13 9.70 -11.27 -4.72
CA LEU A 13 8.64 -11.48 -3.74
C LEU A 13 7.87 -12.77 -4.03
N ASN A 14 8.27 -13.88 -3.40
CA ASN A 14 7.75 -15.22 -3.67
C ASN A 14 7.05 -15.88 -2.48
N ALA A 15 6.90 -15.15 -1.38
CA ALA A 15 6.22 -15.59 -0.17
C ALA A 15 5.52 -14.39 0.49
N PRO A 16 4.49 -14.64 1.34
CA PRO A 16 3.80 -13.59 2.07
C PRO A 16 4.76 -12.67 2.83
N GLN A 17 4.82 -11.42 2.41
CA GLN A 17 5.67 -10.38 2.98
C GLN A 17 5.19 -9.02 2.49
N CYS A 18 5.60 -7.94 3.15
CA CYS A 18 5.40 -6.62 2.61
C CYS A 18 6.64 -5.75 2.72
N LEU A 19 6.73 -4.78 1.81
CA LEU A 19 7.76 -3.77 1.77
C LEU A 19 7.12 -2.41 1.96
N THR A 20 7.69 -1.62 2.86
CA THR A 20 7.37 -0.22 3.10
C THR A 20 8.23 0.64 2.18
N LEU A 21 7.58 1.44 1.34
CA LEU A 21 8.21 2.22 0.29
C LEU A 21 7.85 3.70 0.46
N ASP A 22 8.86 4.56 0.54
CA ASP A 22 8.67 6.00 0.45
C ASP A 22 8.63 6.44 -1.01
N ILE A 23 7.45 6.78 -1.50
CA ILE A 23 7.26 7.26 -2.86
C ILE A 23 7.44 8.78 -2.88
N PRO A 24 8.46 9.30 -3.60
CA PRO A 24 8.65 10.73 -3.74
C PRO A 24 7.54 11.28 -4.63
N ILE A 25 6.64 12.06 -4.04
CA ILE A 25 5.62 12.76 -4.82
C ILE A 25 5.98 14.24 -4.77
N GLN A 26 6.24 14.84 -5.93
CA GLN A 26 6.44 16.28 -6.02
C GLN A 26 5.11 16.97 -5.69
N ASN A 27 4.98 17.52 -4.49
CA ASN A 27 3.76 18.22 -4.09
C ASN A 27 4.07 19.60 -3.51
N VAL A 28 3.31 20.59 -3.98
CA VAL A 28 3.35 21.99 -3.55
C VAL A 28 2.83 22.18 -2.11
N VAL A 29 2.09 21.20 -1.56
CA VAL A 29 1.38 21.33 -0.26
C VAL A 29 2.04 20.55 0.89
N ARG A 30 2.78 19.46 0.61
CA ARG A 30 3.50 18.67 1.62
C ARG A 30 4.86 18.25 1.11
N ASN A 31 5.90 18.52 1.89
CA ASN A 31 7.28 18.17 1.58
C ASN A 31 7.67 16.78 2.10
N SER A 32 6.73 15.83 2.15
CA SER A 32 6.94 14.49 2.72
C SER A 32 6.52 13.41 1.72
N PRO A 33 7.29 12.31 1.58
CA PRO A 33 6.93 11.18 0.72
C PRO A 33 5.60 10.54 1.14
N LEU A 34 4.96 9.83 0.21
CA LEU A 34 3.85 8.94 0.55
C LEU A 34 4.38 7.55 0.82
N GLU A 35 4.04 7.02 1.99
CA GLU A 35 4.38 5.65 2.34
C GLU A 35 3.39 4.67 1.70
N VAL A 36 3.91 3.73 0.93
CA VAL A 36 3.17 2.68 0.22
C VAL A 36 3.62 1.33 0.73
N LEU A 37 2.67 0.41 0.93
CA LEU A 37 2.94 -0.99 1.19
C LEU A 37 2.88 -1.75 -0.14
N LEU A 38 3.99 -2.33 -0.57
CA LEU A 38 3.99 -3.39 -1.58
C LEU A 38 3.80 -4.73 -0.86
N VAL A 39 2.73 -5.44 -1.17
CA VAL A 39 2.30 -6.65 -0.47
C VAL A 39 2.39 -7.83 -1.42
N CYS A 40 3.11 -8.87 -1.01
CA CYS A 40 3.01 -10.20 -1.58
C CYS A 40 2.21 -11.07 -0.61
N TYR A 41 1.19 -11.78 -1.10
CA TYR A 41 0.30 -12.61 -0.26
C TYR A 41 0.13 -14.05 -0.77
N GLY A 42 0.96 -14.45 -1.73
CA GLY A 42 0.96 -15.75 -2.38
C GLY A 42 1.98 -15.76 -3.51
N ASP A 43 2.08 -16.86 -4.25
CA ASP A 43 3.06 -16.97 -5.34
C ASP A 43 2.80 -15.91 -6.43
N ASN A 44 3.66 -14.89 -6.47
CA ASN A 44 3.54 -13.69 -7.32
C ASN A 44 2.19 -12.96 -7.22
N GLN A 45 1.47 -13.14 -6.11
CA GLN A 45 0.24 -12.43 -5.83
C GLN A 45 0.57 -11.12 -5.15
N LEU A 46 0.55 -10.05 -5.94
CA LEU A 46 0.98 -8.72 -5.52
C LEU A 46 -0.20 -7.76 -5.44
N ALA A 47 -0.16 -6.91 -4.42
CA ALA A 47 -1.00 -5.73 -4.30
C ALA A 47 -0.17 -4.57 -3.76
N ALA A 48 -0.62 -3.35 -3.96
CA ALA A 48 -0.04 -2.21 -3.28
C ALA A 48 -1.12 -1.29 -2.73
N TYR A 49 -0.85 -0.74 -1.56
CA TYR A 49 -1.77 0.11 -0.82
C TYR A 49 -1.04 1.31 -0.28
N LEU A 50 -1.74 2.45 -0.23
CA LEU A 50 -1.28 3.55 0.61
C LEU A 50 -1.24 3.05 2.05
N ASN A 51 -0.15 3.32 2.76
CA ASN A 51 -0.01 2.89 4.14
C ASN A 51 -0.83 3.80 5.08
N GLN A 52 -2.15 3.68 5.00
CA GLN A 52 -3.07 4.55 5.69
C GLN A 52 -4.36 3.79 6.01
N CYS A 53 -4.58 3.52 7.29
CA CYS A 53 -5.79 2.87 7.78
C CYS A 53 -6.97 3.84 7.63
N PRO A 54 -8.08 3.44 6.97
CA PRO A 54 -9.22 4.32 6.75
C PRO A 54 -9.97 4.70 8.04
N HIS A 55 -9.67 4.03 9.16
CA HIS A 55 -10.25 4.35 10.47
C HIS A 55 -9.83 5.73 10.98
N THR A 56 -8.52 5.98 11.13
CA THR A 56 -7.98 7.23 11.71
C THR A 56 -6.88 7.86 10.85
N GLY A 57 -6.53 7.25 9.72
CA GLY A 57 -5.48 7.74 8.83
C GLY A 57 -4.05 7.42 9.27
N VAL A 58 -3.86 6.61 10.32
CA VAL A 58 -2.54 6.14 10.78
C VAL A 58 -1.96 5.07 9.86
N ASN A 59 -0.65 4.90 9.87
CA ASN A 59 0.00 3.79 9.20
C ASN A 59 -0.45 2.44 9.78
N LEU A 60 -0.46 1.40 8.96
CA LEU A 60 -0.83 0.05 9.39
C LEU A 60 0.30 -0.55 10.23
N ASN A 61 1.51 -0.53 9.72
CA ASN A 61 2.70 -1.06 10.40
C ASN A 61 3.21 -0.11 11.49
N TRP A 62 3.84 -0.69 12.51
CA TRP A 62 4.58 0.05 13.55
C TRP A 62 6.10 0.04 13.31
N GLN A 63 6.58 -0.91 12.50
CA GLN A 63 7.93 -1.01 11.97
C GLN A 63 7.87 -1.17 10.45
N PRO A 64 8.88 -0.68 9.70
CA PRO A 64 8.99 -0.96 8.26
C PRO A 64 8.82 -2.46 7.97
N ASP A 65 8.15 -2.78 6.87
CA ASP A 65 7.99 -4.13 6.32
C ASP A 65 7.16 -5.10 7.21
N GLN A 66 6.64 -4.63 8.35
CA GLN A 66 5.80 -5.42 9.27
C GLN A 66 4.34 -4.99 9.23
N CYS A 67 3.65 -5.40 8.17
CA CYS A 67 2.25 -5.06 7.97
C CYS A 67 1.30 -6.27 7.98
N PHE A 68 1.81 -7.49 8.12
CA PHE A 68 0.98 -8.70 8.27
C PHE A 68 0.66 -9.01 9.73
N ASP A 69 -0.42 -9.75 9.97
CA ASP A 69 -0.65 -10.45 11.22
C ASP A 69 0.36 -11.60 11.42
N PHE A 70 0.38 -12.16 12.63
CA PHE A 70 1.35 -13.20 12.99
C PHE A 70 1.27 -14.48 12.14
N GLU A 71 0.11 -14.75 11.54
CA GLU A 71 -0.12 -15.92 10.67
C GLU A 71 0.11 -15.61 9.19
N LEU A 72 0.50 -14.37 8.84
CA LEU A 72 0.72 -13.90 7.46
C LEU A 72 -0.52 -14.05 6.55
N ARG A 73 -1.72 -13.93 7.13
CA ARG A 73 -3.01 -14.08 6.41
C ARG A 73 -3.64 -12.74 6.08
N TYR A 74 -3.47 -11.76 6.95
CA TYR A 74 -4.12 -10.45 6.82
C TYR A 74 -3.12 -9.32 7.02
N LEU A 75 -3.40 -8.18 6.42
CA LEU A 75 -2.70 -6.95 6.77
C LEU A 75 -3.27 -6.43 8.09
N ALA A 76 -2.43 -6.02 9.03
CA ALA A 76 -2.82 -5.63 10.37
C ALA A 76 -2.49 -4.16 10.65
N CYS A 77 -3.49 -3.40 11.09
CA CYS A 77 -3.25 -2.09 11.70
C CYS A 77 -2.76 -2.29 13.14
N SER A 78 -1.48 -2.01 13.37
CA SER A 78 -0.76 -2.16 14.63
C SER A 78 -1.36 -1.39 15.82
N LEU A 79 -2.09 -0.31 15.56
CA LEU A 79 -2.64 0.54 16.63
C LEU A 79 -3.97 0.02 17.20
N HIS A 80 -4.92 -0.31 16.33
CA HIS A 80 -6.29 -0.69 16.74
C HIS A 80 -6.69 -2.11 16.33
N GLY A 81 -5.77 -2.88 15.75
CA GLY A 81 -5.97 -4.29 15.42
C GLY A 81 -6.93 -4.56 14.26
N ALA A 82 -7.17 -3.58 13.38
CA ALA A 82 -7.97 -3.82 12.18
C ALA A 82 -7.25 -4.79 11.24
N LEU A 83 -7.98 -5.75 10.66
CA LEU A 83 -7.43 -6.75 9.74
C LEU A 83 -8.01 -6.58 8.35
N PHE A 84 -7.14 -6.55 7.34
CA PHE A 84 -7.50 -6.33 5.94
C PHE A 84 -7.12 -7.54 5.09
N GLN A 85 -7.97 -7.89 4.13
CA GLN A 85 -7.64 -8.88 3.12
C GLN A 85 -6.53 -8.36 2.21
N PRO A 86 -5.42 -9.10 2.01
CA PRO A 86 -4.30 -8.62 1.20
C PRO A 86 -4.63 -8.46 -0.29
N ALA A 87 -5.65 -9.15 -0.79
CA ALA A 87 -5.98 -9.19 -2.21
C ALA A 87 -6.73 -7.93 -2.69
N ASP A 88 -7.58 -7.35 -1.85
CA ASP A 88 -8.47 -6.23 -2.20
C ASP A 88 -8.42 -5.08 -1.17
N GLY A 89 -7.68 -5.26 -0.07
CA GLY A 89 -7.53 -4.28 0.99
C GLY A 89 -8.78 -4.09 1.84
N VAL A 90 -9.80 -4.95 1.74
CA VAL A 90 -11.05 -4.83 2.51
C VAL A 90 -10.82 -5.19 3.98
N CYS A 91 -11.25 -4.31 4.88
CA CYS A 91 -11.23 -4.54 6.31
C CYS A 91 -12.31 -5.56 6.71
N ILE A 92 -11.88 -6.72 7.20
CA ILE A 92 -12.78 -7.81 7.63
C ILE A 92 -13.00 -7.83 9.14
N TYR A 93 -12.16 -7.12 9.91
CA TYR A 93 -12.22 -7.07 11.37
C TYR A 93 -11.71 -5.73 11.89
N GLY A 94 -12.30 -5.24 12.99
CA GLY A 94 -11.90 -4.01 13.65
C GLY A 94 -12.80 -2.80 13.34
N PRO A 95 -12.41 -1.60 13.79
CA PRO A 95 -13.30 -0.42 13.81
C PRO A 95 -13.75 0.08 12.43
N CYS A 96 -12.97 -0.17 11.38
CA CYS A 96 -13.27 0.22 10.00
C CYS A 96 -13.79 -0.93 9.12
N ARG A 97 -14.40 -1.96 9.71
CA ARG A 97 -14.90 -3.14 8.97
C ARG A 97 -15.81 -2.72 7.80
N GLY A 98 -15.54 -3.28 6.62
CA GLY A 98 -16.24 -2.99 5.37
C GLY A 98 -15.66 -1.81 4.58
N GLN A 99 -14.76 -1.02 5.15
CA GLN A 99 -13.95 -0.05 4.40
C GLN A 99 -12.71 -0.73 3.81
N SER A 100 -12.06 -0.07 2.84
CA SER A 100 -10.86 -0.62 2.19
C SER A 100 -9.68 0.31 2.29
N LEU A 101 -8.48 -0.27 2.25
CA LEU A 101 -7.24 0.47 1.99
C LEU A 101 -7.30 1.09 0.59
N GLN A 102 -6.72 2.28 0.45
CA GLN A 102 -6.59 2.91 -0.86
C GLN A 102 -5.57 2.15 -1.70
N SER A 103 -6.03 1.53 -2.79
CA SER A 103 -5.18 0.79 -3.72
C SER A 103 -4.24 1.71 -4.51
N VAL A 104 -3.01 1.26 -4.70
CA VAL A 104 -1.99 1.88 -5.55
C VAL A 104 -1.75 0.93 -6.73
N PRO A 105 -2.16 1.30 -7.97
CA PRO A 105 -2.02 0.43 -9.12
C PRO A 105 -0.56 0.07 -9.41
N LEU A 106 -0.30 -1.22 -9.57
CA LEU A 106 1.00 -1.75 -9.99
C LEU A 106 1.04 -1.95 -11.50
N ILE A 107 2.17 -1.62 -12.10
CA ILE A 107 2.48 -1.92 -13.50
C ILE A 107 3.64 -2.92 -13.49
N ILE A 108 3.37 -4.14 -13.92
CA ILE A 108 4.37 -5.21 -13.96
C ILE A 108 4.92 -5.30 -15.39
N LYS A 109 6.23 -5.17 -15.52
CA LYS A 109 6.98 -5.34 -16.77
C LYS A 109 8.05 -6.41 -16.59
N ALA A 110 8.65 -6.87 -17.69
CA ALA A 110 9.69 -7.89 -17.64
C ALA A 110 10.89 -7.50 -16.75
N ASP A 111 11.17 -6.20 -16.65
CA ASP A 111 12.30 -5.63 -15.94
C ASP A 111 11.93 -5.07 -14.56
N GLY A 112 10.70 -5.24 -14.05
CA GLY A 112 10.36 -4.76 -12.72
C GLY A 112 8.88 -4.54 -12.44
N ILE A 113 8.62 -4.16 -11.19
CA ILE A 113 7.33 -3.70 -10.68
C ILE A 113 7.41 -2.18 -10.54
N PHE A 114 6.42 -1.48 -11.09
CA PHE A 114 6.41 -0.02 -11.18
C PHE A 114 5.11 0.55 -10.62
N ILE A 115 5.18 1.81 -10.20
CA ILE A 115 4.02 2.64 -9.87
C ILE A 115 4.04 3.89 -10.76
N ASP A 116 2.85 4.30 -11.23
CA ASP A 116 2.64 5.61 -11.87
C ASP A 116 2.35 6.67 -10.80
N ILE A 117 3.28 7.62 -10.62
CA ILE A 117 3.17 8.66 -9.60
C ILE A 117 2.37 9.88 -10.05
N GLU A 118 1.93 9.94 -11.30
CA GLU A 118 1.01 10.97 -11.81
C GLU A 118 -0.46 10.51 -11.79
N ALA A 119 -0.72 9.24 -11.45
CA ALA A 119 -2.06 8.69 -11.47
C ALA A 119 -2.97 9.24 -10.34
N LYS A 120 -4.29 9.13 -10.53
CA LYS A 120 -5.30 9.72 -9.63
C LYS A 120 -5.16 9.33 -8.17
N TRP A 121 -4.67 8.13 -7.85
CA TRP A 121 -4.44 7.70 -6.47
C TRP A 121 -3.43 8.61 -5.76
N ALA A 122 -2.44 9.13 -6.48
CA ALA A 122 -1.44 10.08 -5.98
C ALA A 122 -2.03 11.49 -5.85
N VAL A 123 -2.91 11.89 -6.78
CA VAL A 123 -3.47 13.26 -6.86
C VAL A 123 -4.65 13.49 -5.90
N ASN A 124 -5.55 12.51 -5.75
CA ASN A 124 -6.79 12.63 -4.96
C ASN A 124 -6.55 12.67 -3.44
N LYS A 125 -5.33 12.41 -2.94
CA LYS A 125 -4.98 12.68 -1.54
C LYS A 125 -4.82 14.18 -1.25
N PHE A 126 -4.69 14.99 -2.30
CA PHE A 126 -4.32 16.41 -2.19
C PHE A 126 -5.36 17.37 -2.76
N GLY A 127 -6.31 16.85 -3.54
CA GLY A 127 -7.58 17.53 -3.81
C GLY A 127 -8.61 17.12 -2.76
N LYS A 128 -9.10 18.08 -1.97
CA LYS A 128 -10.42 17.92 -1.35
C LYS A 128 -11.43 17.78 -2.48
N ASP A 129 -11.75 16.56 -2.87
CA ASP A 129 -13.02 16.33 -3.55
C ASP A 129 -14.12 16.65 -2.52
N LYS A 130 -14.92 17.65 -2.89
CA LYS A 130 -16.11 18.12 -2.18
C LYS A 130 -17.18 17.03 -2.12
#